data_AF-A0A1G6J8L5-F1
#
_entry.id   AF-A0A1G6J8L5-F1
#
_cell.length_a   1.000
_cell.length_b   1.000
_cell.length_c   1.000
_cell.angle_alpha   90.00
_cell.angle_beta   90.00
_cell.angle_gamma   90.00
#
_symmetry.space_group_name_H-M   'P 1'
#
loop_
_entity.id
_entity.type
_entity.pdbx_description
1 polymer ?
#
loop_
_entity_poly.entity_id
_entity_poly.type
_entity_poly.pdbx_seq_one_letter_code
_entity_poly.pdbx_strand_id
1 'polypeptide(L)' 'MAEKMDYVYLVKIYDSTGRLLPVVTAFATRHGAEAYVHDFLPTGKYQEGAAACKAEIVKTEVRE' A
#
# COMPACT_ATOMS: atom_id res chain seq x y z
N MET A 1 7.11 -4.89 -31.75
CA MET A 1 7.77 -5.21 -30.46
C MET A 1 6.91 -4.63 -29.37
N ALA A 2 6.36 -5.45 -28.47
CA ALA A 2 5.61 -4.94 -27.33
C ALA A 2 6.64 -4.42 -26.31
N GLU A 3 6.62 -3.12 -26.02
CA GLU A 3 7.39 -2.54 -24.92
C GLU A 3 7.00 -3.27 -23.63
N LYS A 4 8.01 -3.80 -22.93
CA LYS A 4 7.82 -4.48 -21.66
C LYS A 4 7.54 -3.40 -20.62
N MET A 5 6.26 -3.11 -20.37
CA MET A 5 5.87 -2.14 -19.35
C MET A 5 6.12 -2.73 -17.98
N ASP A 6 7.10 -2.19 -17.25
CA ASP A 6 7.31 -2.49 -15.85
C ASP A 6 6.26 -1.76 -15.01
N TYR A 7 5.65 -2.49 -14.07
CA TYR A 7 4.66 -1.95 -13.16
C TYR A 7 5.06 -2.26 -11.72
N VAL A 8 4.72 -1.34 -10.82
CA VAL A 8 4.87 -1.50 -9.37
C VAL A 8 3.52 -1.38 -8.70
N TYR A 9 3.40 -1.99 -7.53
CA TYR A 9 2.25 -1.89 -6.65
C TYR A 9 2.59 -0.92 -5.52
N LEU A 10 2.00 0.27 -5.55
CA LEU A 10 2.15 1.26 -4.50
C LEU A 10 1.10 1.02 -3.41
N VAL A 11 1.55 0.91 -2.17
CA VAL A 11 0.67 0.87 -1.00
C VAL A 11 0.56 2.27 -0.43
N LYS A 12 -0.66 2.79 -0.37
CA LYS A 12 -1.01 4.06 0.28
C LYS A 12 -1.73 3.76 1.58
N ILE A 13 -1.27 4.31 2.69
CA ILE A 13 -1.91 4.15 4.00
C ILE A 13 -2.58 5.45 4.42
N TYR A 14 -3.79 5.35 4.95
CA TYR A 14 -4.60 6.47 5.39
C TYR A 14 -4.91 6.35 6.88
N ASP A 15 -4.98 7.49 7.56
CA ASP A 15 -5.45 7.57 8.94
C ASP A 15 -6.98 7.53 9.04
N SER A 16 -7.47 7.58 10.28
CA SER A 16 -8.91 7.61 10.59
C SER A 16 -9.64 8.83 10.02
N THR A 17 -8.92 9.90 9.70
CA THR A 17 -9.46 11.14 9.11
C THR A 17 -9.50 11.08 7.58
N GLY A 18 -8.97 10.00 6.99
CA GLY A 18 -8.84 9.84 5.54
C GLY A 18 -7.62 10.57 4.95
N ARG A 19 -6.71 11.07 5.80
CA ARG A 19 -5.47 11.70 5.35
C ARG A 19 -4.44 10.64 4.99
N LEU A 20 -3.78 10.82 3.85
CA LEU A 20 -2.67 9.98 3.42
C LEU A 20 -1.48 10.17 4.38
N LEU A 21 -1.01 9.08 4.96
CA LEU A 21 0.22 9.06 5.74
C LEU A 21 1.44 9.19 4.82
N PRO A 22 2.56 9.78 5.28
CA PRO A 22 3.76 9.96 4.48
C PRO A 22 4.52 8.65 4.17
N VAL A 23 3.90 7.49 4.42
CA VAL A 23 4.45 6.17 4.14
C VAL A 23 3.84 5.68 2.83
N VAL A 24 4.65 5.66 1.77
CA VAL A 24 4.31 5.04 0.48
C VAL A 24 5.38 4.00 0.18
N THR A 25 4.96 2.73 0.08
CA THR A 25 5.88 1.61 -0.17
C THR A 25 5.55 0.99 -1.52
N ALA A 26 6.58 0.73 -2.33
CA ALA A 26 6.46 0.13 -3.64
C ALA A 26 6.83 -1.36 -3.60
N PHE A 27 6.04 -2.19 -4.27
CA PHE A 27 6.25 -3.63 -4.37
C PHE A 27 6.27 -4.08 -5.83
N ALA A 28 7.13 -5.06 -6.16
CA ALA A 28 7.16 -5.66 -7.49
C ALA A 28 5.95 -6.58 -7.74
N THR A 29 5.30 -7.08 -6.68
CA THR A 29 4.17 -8.01 -6.78
C THR A 29 2.99 -7.54 -5.94
N ARG A 30 1.77 -7.87 -6.42
CA ARG A 30 0.53 -7.61 -5.68
C ARG A 30 0.52 -8.32 -4.33
N HIS A 31 0.99 -9.56 -4.30
CA HIS A 31 1.04 -10.38 -3.09
C HIS A 31 1.93 -9.74 -2.01
N GLY A 32 3.08 -9.17 -2.38
CA GLY A 32 3.94 -8.46 -1.43
C GLY A 32 3.29 -7.21 -0.86
N ALA A 33 2.55 -6.46 -1.68
CA ALA A 33 1.77 -5.31 -1.23
C ALA A 33 0.64 -5.72 -0.26
N GLU A 34 -0.07 -6.81 -0.54
CA GLU A 34 -1.14 -7.34 0.32
C GLU A 34 -0.60 -7.82 1.68
N ALA A 35 0.52 -8.55 1.68
CA ALA A 35 1.18 -8.99 2.91
C ALA A 35 1.59 -7.80 3.79
N TYR A 36 2.19 -6.77 3.20
CA TYR A 36 2.56 -5.56 3.92
C TYR A 36 1.34 -4.84 4.51
N VAL A 37 0.24 -4.74 3.77
CA VAL A 37 -1.00 -4.14 4.29
C VAL A 37 -1.53 -4.91 5.50
N HIS A 38 -1.50 -6.24 5.44
CA HIS A 38 -1.92 -7.09 6.56
C HIS A 38 -1.05 -6.92 7.81
N ASP A 39 0.25 -6.77 7.63
CA ASP A 39 1.19 -6.52 8.74
C ASP A 39 1.04 -5.10 9.30
N PHE A 40 0.83 -4.11 8.43
CA PHE A 40 0.79 -2.69 8.80
C PHE A 40 -0.56 -2.27 9.40
N LEU A 41 -1.67 -2.82 8.92
CA LEU A 41 -2.99 -2.66 9.52
C LEU A 41 -3.26 -3.88 10.39
N PRO A 42 -2.88 -3.88 11.68
CA PRO A 42 -3.19 -5.00 12.55
C PRO A 42 -4.71 -5.21 12.55
N THR A 43 -5.13 -6.34 11.99
CA THR A 43 -6.53 -6.77 11.91
C THR A 43 -7.09 -7.20 13.27
N GLY A 44 -6.26 -7.20 14.33
CA GLY A 44 -6.61 -7.57 15.70
C GLY A 44 -7.07 -6.39 16.55
N LYS A 45 -7.80 -6.72 17.63
CA LYS A 45 -8.46 -5.86 18.64
C LYS A 45 -7.63 -4.74 19.31
N TYR A 46 -6.40 -4.47 18.89
CA TYR A 46 -5.54 -3.40 19.39
C TYR A 46 -5.57 -2.20 18.44
N GLN A 47 -6.69 -1.49 18.41
CA GLN A 47 -6.89 -0.25 17.64
C GLN A 47 -6.84 1.03 18.51
N GLU A 48 -6.57 0.93 19.81
CA GLU A 48 -6.38 2.13 20.61
C GLU A 48 -5.03 2.78 20.25
N GLY A 49 -5.11 3.92 19.54
CA GLY A 49 -3.95 4.71 19.11
C GLY A 49 -3.37 4.37 17.74
N ALA A 50 -3.98 3.47 16.97
CA ALA A 50 -3.53 3.15 15.62
C ALA A 50 -3.82 4.32 14.67
N ALA A 51 -2.76 5.01 14.23
CA ALA A 51 -2.87 6.13 13.29
C ALA A 51 -3.21 5.70 11.84
N ALA A 52 -3.32 4.40 11.57
CA ALA A 52 -3.60 3.86 10.24
C ALA A 52 -4.89 3.03 10.27
N CYS A 53 -5.83 3.36 9.39
CA CYS A 53 -7.17 2.77 9.38
C CYS A 53 -7.58 2.20 8.03
N LYS A 54 -6.91 2.59 6.94
CA LYS A 54 -7.19 2.09 5.60
C LYS A 54 -5.91 2.01 4.77
N ALA A 55 -5.85 1.04 3.86
CA ALA A 55 -4.82 0.93 2.85
C ALA A 55 -5.43 0.83 1.45
N GLU A 56 -4.72 1.34 0.45
CA GLU A 56 -5.04 1.21 -0.97
C GLU A 56 -3.81 0.70 -1.71
N ILE A 57 -3.99 -0.32 -2.55
CA ILE A 57 -2.94 -0.86 -3.43
C ILE A 57 -3.21 -0.37 -4.85
N VAL A 58 -2.29 0.43 -5.39
CA VAL A 58 -2.39 1.02 -6.72
C VAL A 58 -1.36 0.37 -7.63
N LYS A 59 -1.81 -0.19 -8.75
CA LYS A 59 -0.90 -0.63 -9.82
C LYS A 59 -0.48 0.60 -10.63
N THR A 60 0.81 0.89 -10.65
CA THR A 60 1.37 2.07 -11.32
C THR A 60 2.38 1.63 -12.37
N GLU A 61 2.22 2.15 -13.58
CA GLU A 61 3.18 1.97 -14.67
C GLU A 61 4.45 2.78 -14.37
N VAL A 62 5.62 2.15 -14.52
CA VAL A 62 6.91 2.84 -14.48
C VAL A 62 7.31 3.08 -15.94
N ARG A 63 7.47 4.36 -16.30
CA ARG A 63 8.04 4.76 -17.59
C ARG A 63 9.43 5.29 -17.29
N GLU A 64 10.44 4.76 -17.97
CA GLU A 64 11.82 5.29 -17.95
C GLU A 64 11.86 6.71 -18.53
#